data_AF-A0AAV7MBP7-F1
#
_entry.id   AF-A0AAV7MBP7-F1
#
_cell.length_a   1.000
_cell.length_b   1.000
_cell.length_c   1.000
_cell.angle_alpha   90.00
_cell.angle_beta   90.00
_cell.angle_gamma   90.00
#
_symmetry.space_group_name_H-M   'P 1'
#
loop_
_entity.id
_entity.type
_entity.pdbx_description
1 polymer ?
#
loop_
_entity_poly.entity_id
_entity_poly.type
_entity_poly.pdbx_seq_one_letter_code
_entity_poly.pdbx_strand_id
1 'polypeptide(L)'
;MKPFIGYDVPQQELPEKWNNTKKIAISVKHEIAPLQTAEVSLIRKKIILFDVKQNNFREKFRLEAPFQFDAEKPYTMIDKANQQLEALEQEMVHMQESANLFEVTVPDHKQTQQCRKEIKLLKGLWDIIINVRSSIDDWTKTPWREINVEQMDVELRRFAKASSEFSSWHRFFFSHFESKTVSY
;
A
#
# COMPACT_ATOMS: atom_id res chain seq x y z
N MET A 1 37.19 18.90 56.41
CA MET A 1 36.81 18.14 55.20
C MET A 1 36.35 16.75 55.64
N LYS A 2 35.06 16.42 55.50
CA LYS A 2 34.57 15.06 55.76
C LYS A 2 35.01 14.17 54.59
N PRO A 3 35.56 12.97 54.83
CA PRO A 3 35.92 12.06 53.75
C PRO A 3 34.66 11.62 53.03
N PHE A 4 34.70 11.65 51.70
CA PHE A 4 33.67 11.13 50.83
C PHE A 4 33.63 9.61 51.03
N ILE A 5 32.62 9.10 51.75
CA ILE A 5 32.35 7.66 51.82
C ILE A 5 31.74 7.30 50.47
N GLY A 6 32.61 6.97 49.53
CA GLY A 6 32.21 6.20 48.37
C GLY A 6 31.67 4.86 48.87
N TYR A 7 30.44 4.53 48.50
CA TYR A 7 29.94 3.18 48.66
C TYR A 7 30.74 2.27 47.73
N ASP A 8 31.89 1.79 48.19
CA ASP A 8 32.62 0.71 47.53
C ASP A 8 31.80 -0.56 47.71
N VAL A 9 30.93 -0.86 46.74
CA VAL A 9 30.37 -2.19 46.57
C VAL A 9 31.56 -3.15 46.44
N PRO A 10 31.72 -4.17 47.30
CA PRO A 10 32.91 -5.01 47.27
C PRO A 10 33.06 -5.63 45.88
N GLN A 11 34.24 -5.50 45.27
CA GLN A 11 34.53 -6.05 43.93
C GLN A 11 34.25 -7.55 43.83
N GLN A 12 34.19 -8.27 44.95
CA GLN A 12 33.83 -9.68 45.06
C GLN A 12 32.32 -9.97 44.92
N GLU A 13 31.44 -9.03 45.26
CA GLU A 13 29.98 -9.24 45.14
C GLU A 13 29.45 -9.02 43.72
N LEU A 14 30.16 -8.22 42.91
CA LEU A 14 29.78 -7.90 41.54
C LEU A 14 29.76 -9.14 40.62
N PRO A 15 30.76 -10.04 40.65
CA PRO A 15 30.73 -11.30 39.90
C PRO A 15 29.55 -12.21 40.29
N GLU A 16 29.22 -12.29 41.57
CA GLU A 16 28.10 -13.11 42.05
C GLU A 16 26.76 -12.55 41.60
N LYS A 17 26.56 -11.23 41.75
CA LYS A 17 25.36 -10.52 41.25
C LYS A 17 25.23 -10.68 39.73
N TRP A 18 26.32 -10.55 38.98
CA TRP A 18 26.34 -10.77 37.53
C TRP A 18 25.98 -12.20 37.13
N ASN A 19 26.52 -13.20 37.82
CA ASN A 19 26.18 -14.60 37.59
C ASN A 19 24.72 -14.91 37.92
N ASN A 20 24.18 -14.30 38.98
CA ASN A 20 22.77 -14.42 39.30
C ASN A 20 21.89 -13.79 38.21
N THR A 21 22.22 -12.59 37.75
CA THR A 21 21.53 -11.94 36.63
C THR A 21 21.56 -12.79 35.36
N LYS A 22 22.69 -13.43 35.04
CA LYS A 22 22.78 -14.38 33.91
C LYS A 22 21.85 -15.57 34.07
N LYS A 23 21.77 -16.16 35.27
CA LYS A 23 20.86 -17.29 35.53
C LYS A 23 19.41 -16.89 35.37
N ILE A 24 19.01 -15.73 35.90
CA ILE A 24 17.65 -15.19 35.74
C ILE A 24 17.35 -14.96 34.26
N ALA A 25 18.26 -14.34 33.51
CA ALA A 25 18.08 -14.10 32.08
C ALA A 25 17.90 -15.41 31.28
N ILE A 26 18.64 -16.46 31.60
CA ILE A 26 18.50 -17.78 30.97
C ILE A 26 17.15 -18.42 31.34
N SER A 27 16.74 -18.37 32.61
CA SER A 27 15.46 -18.93 33.07
C SER A 27 14.28 -18.26 32.36
N VAL A 28 14.27 -16.92 32.36
CA VAL A 28 13.24 -16.14 31.67
C VAL A 28 13.26 -16.45 30.17
N LYS A 29 14.43 -16.54 29.53
CA LYS A 29 14.54 -16.93 28.12
C LYS A 29 13.91 -18.31 27.84
N HIS A 30 14.09 -19.28 28.73
CA HIS A 30 13.48 -20.60 28.60
C HIS A 30 11.96 -20.57 28.77
N GLU A 31 11.47 -19.80 29.74
CA GLU A 31 10.03 -19.63 30.01
C GLU A 31 9.29 -18.93 28.86
N ILE A 32 9.92 -17.93 28.22
CA ILE A 32 9.30 -17.18 27.11
C ILE A 32 9.41 -17.89 25.75
N ALA A 33 10.35 -18.83 25.58
CA ALA A 33 10.56 -19.55 24.32
C ALA A 33 9.28 -20.21 23.73
N PRO A 34 8.44 -20.93 24.51
CA PRO A 34 7.19 -21.46 23.99
C PRO A 34 6.19 -20.37 23.58
N LEU A 35 6.14 -19.25 24.30
CA LEU A 35 5.28 -18.11 23.96
C LEU A 35 5.74 -17.44 22.65
N GLN A 36 7.05 -17.25 22.48
CA GLN A 36 7.62 -16.74 21.22
C GLN A 36 7.32 -17.68 20.05
N THR A 37 7.42 -18.99 20.25
CA THR A 37 7.10 -20.00 19.22
C THR A 37 5.61 -19.95 18.82
N ALA A 38 4.73 -19.77 19.81
CA ALA A 38 3.30 -19.59 19.57
C ALA A 38 3.03 -18.30 18.77
N GLU A 39 3.64 -17.19 19.13
CA GLU A 39 3.46 -15.91 18.44
C GLU A 39 3.98 -15.95 17.00
N VAL A 40 5.17 -16.52 16.77
CA VAL A 40 5.70 -16.76 15.41
C VAL A 40 4.72 -17.58 14.56
N SER A 41 4.08 -18.59 15.16
CA SER A 41 3.08 -19.40 14.47
C SER A 41 1.82 -18.60 14.12
N LEU A 42 1.40 -17.66 14.99
CA LEU A 42 0.29 -16.75 14.71
C LEU A 42 0.63 -15.74 13.61
N ILE A 43 1.84 -15.19 13.61
CA ILE A 43 2.34 -14.27 12.57
C ILE A 43 2.30 -14.98 11.21
N ARG A 44 2.81 -16.21 11.11
CA ARG A 44 2.76 -17.00 9.87
C ARG A 44 1.33 -17.24 9.39
N LYS A 45 0.40 -17.55 10.29
CA LYS A 45 -1.02 -17.69 9.96
C LYS A 45 -1.62 -16.37 9.46
N LYS A 46 -1.30 -15.24 10.09
CA LYS A 46 -1.76 -13.92 9.64
C LYS A 46 -1.28 -13.59 8.23
N ILE A 47 -0.01 -13.90 7.90
CA ILE A 47 0.54 -13.72 6.55
C ILE A 47 -0.31 -14.48 5.51
N ILE A 48 -0.59 -15.77 5.76
CA ILE A 48 -1.40 -16.59 4.85
C ILE A 48 -2.82 -16.03 4.68
N LEU A 49 -3.46 -15.58 5.77
CA LEU A 49 -4.79 -14.99 5.71
C LEU A 49 -4.79 -13.65 4.95
N PHE A 50 -3.71 -12.89 5.08
CA PHE A 50 -3.55 -11.62 4.39
C PHE A 50 -3.38 -11.80 2.87
N ASP A 51 -2.67 -12.83 2.43
CA ASP A 51 -2.59 -13.19 1.01
C ASP A 51 -3.99 -13.46 0.40
N VAL A 52 -4.83 -14.20 1.12
CA VAL A 52 -6.23 -14.45 0.70
C VAL A 52 -7.01 -13.13 0.65
N LYS A 53 -6.81 -12.25 1.64
CA LYS A 53 -7.48 -10.95 1.70
C LYS A 53 -7.08 -10.04 0.52
N GLN A 54 -5.80 -10.02 0.14
CA GLN A 54 -5.32 -9.30 -1.03
C GLN A 54 -5.95 -9.82 -2.33
N ASN A 55 -5.99 -11.15 -2.51
CA ASN A 55 -6.61 -11.74 -3.69
C ASN A 55 -8.10 -11.40 -3.80
N ASN A 56 -8.83 -11.49 -2.68
CA ASN A 56 -10.23 -11.11 -2.61
C ASN A 56 -10.45 -9.63 -2.94
N PHE A 57 -9.59 -8.73 -2.45
CA PHE A 57 -9.65 -7.32 -2.81
C PHE A 57 -9.41 -7.12 -4.31
N ARG A 58 -8.41 -7.79 -4.89
CA ARG A 58 -8.09 -7.69 -6.31
C ARG A 58 -9.23 -8.19 -7.20
N GLU A 59 -9.90 -9.27 -6.82
CA GLU A 59 -11.09 -9.78 -7.51
C GLU A 59 -12.26 -8.80 -7.43
N LYS A 60 -12.56 -8.29 -6.22
CA LYS A 60 -13.58 -7.26 -6.03
C LYS A 60 -13.27 -6.00 -6.82
N PHE A 61 -12.02 -5.55 -6.83
CA PHE A 61 -11.59 -4.39 -7.61
C PHE A 61 -11.82 -4.62 -9.10
N ARG A 62 -11.52 -5.82 -9.64
CA ARG A 62 -11.80 -6.13 -11.05
C ARG A 62 -13.29 -6.10 -11.40
N LEU A 63 -14.16 -6.49 -10.47
CA LEU A 63 -15.61 -6.56 -10.70
C LEU A 63 -16.32 -5.22 -10.46
N GLU A 64 -15.93 -4.52 -9.40
CA GLU A 64 -16.59 -3.28 -8.95
C GLU A 64 -15.94 -2.02 -9.51
N ALA A 65 -14.71 -2.05 -10.04
CA ALA A 65 -14.09 -0.83 -10.54
C ALA A 65 -14.79 -0.34 -11.82
N PRO A 66 -14.94 0.98 -11.98
CA PRO A 66 -15.64 1.57 -13.12
C PRO A 66 -14.77 1.50 -14.40
N PHE A 67 -14.64 0.31 -14.99
CA PHE A 67 -13.96 0.12 -16.27
C PHE A 67 -14.85 0.46 -17.46
N GLN A 68 -16.17 0.45 -17.26
CA GLN A 68 -17.13 0.78 -18.31
C GLN A 68 -17.36 2.30 -18.37
N PHE A 69 -17.49 2.81 -19.60
CA PHE A 69 -17.64 4.25 -19.86
C PHE A 69 -18.92 4.86 -19.27
N ASP A 70 -19.94 4.04 -19.07
CA ASP A 70 -21.26 4.39 -18.52
C ASP A 70 -21.34 4.28 -16.99
N ALA A 71 -20.22 4.02 -16.30
CA ALA A 71 -20.22 3.92 -14.85
C ALA A 71 -20.80 5.17 -14.17
N GLU A 72 -21.82 4.96 -13.32
CA GLU A 72 -22.44 6.01 -12.56
C GLU A 72 -21.54 6.40 -11.37
N LYS A 73 -21.18 7.69 -11.27
CA LYS A 73 -20.33 8.25 -10.18
C LYS A 73 -18.96 7.54 -10.02
N PRO A 74 -18.11 7.53 -11.07
CA PRO A 74 -16.84 6.80 -11.10
C PRO A 74 -15.88 7.17 -9.95
N TYR A 75 -15.83 8.44 -9.54
CA TYR A 75 -14.99 8.85 -8.41
C TYR A 75 -15.38 8.21 -7.09
N THR A 76 -16.68 8.01 -6.82
CA THR A 76 -17.12 7.39 -5.57
C THR A 76 -16.66 5.93 -5.46
N MET A 77 -16.67 5.22 -6.60
CA MET A 77 -16.20 3.84 -6.70
C MET A 77 -14.67 3.76 -6.56
N ILE A 78 -13.95 4.68 -7.20
CA ILE A 78 -12.49 4.79 -7.08
C ILE A 78 -12.07 5.13 -5.64
N ASP A 79 -12.75 6.09 -4.99
CA ASP A 79 -12.44 6.52 -3.63
C ASP A 79 -12.71 5.40 -2.63
N LYS A 80 -13.82 4.67 -2.78
CA LYS A 80 -14.11 3.47 -1.98
C LYS A 80 -13.00 2.41 -2.14
N ALA A 81 -12.58 2.13 -3.38
CA ALA A 81 -11.48 1.18 -3.63
C ALA A 81 -10.15 1.67 -3.03
N ASN A 82 -9.87 2.98 -3.11
CA ASN A 82 -8.67 3.58 -2.55
C ASN A 82 -8.63 3.48 -1.02
N GLN A 83 -9.74 3.73 -0.34
CA GLN A 83 -9.85 3.58 1.13
C GLN A 83 -9.66 2.12 1.55
N GLN A 84 -10.26 1.17 0.83
CA GLN A 84 -10.07 -0.25 1.09
C GLN A 84 -8.61 -0.69 0.89
N LEU A 85 -7.95 -0.19 -0.15
CA LEU A 85 -6.53 -0.46 -0.40
C LEU A 85 -5.64 0.15 0.68
N GLU A 86 -5.94 1.36 1.13
CA GLU A 86 -5.19 2.03 2.20
C GLU A 86 -5.28 1.26 3.51
N ALA A 87 -6.46 0.75 3.86
CA ALA A 87 -6.63 -0.13 5.03
C ALA A 87 -5.79 -1.42 4.91
N LEU A 88 -5.71 -2.01 3.71
CA LEU A 88 -4.87 -3.19 3.46
C LEU A 88 -3.38 -2.86 3.58
N GLU A 89 -2.94 -1.71 3.07
CA GLU A 89 -1.55 -1.27 3.19
C GLU A 89 -1.16 -1.01 4.65
N GLN A 90 -2.05 -0.41 5.45
CA GLN A 90 -1.82 -0.21 6.89
C GLN A 90 -1.69 -1.54 7.63
N GLU A 91 -2.56 -2.50 7.34
CA GLU A 91 -2.48 -3.85 7.90
C GLU A 91 -1.18 -4.56 7.51
N MET A 92 -0.71 -4.37 6.27
CA MET A 92 0.58 -4.88 5.80
C MET A 92 1.74 -4.31 6.60
N VAL A 93 1.75 -3.00 6.85
CA VAL A 93 2.81 -2.33 7.63
C VAL A 93 2.85 -2.89 9.04
N HIS A 94 1.69 -2.98 9.71
CA HIS A 94 1.62 -3.53 11.07
C HIS A 94 2.06 -5.00 11.14
N MET A 95 1.71 -5.79 10.13
CA MET A 95 2.15 -7.17 10.00
C MET A 95 3.68 -7.26 9.80
N GLN A 96 4.24 -6.37 8.97
CA GLN A 96 5.69 -6.31 8.73
C GLN A 96 6.45 -5.93 10.00
N GLU A 97 5.96 -4.94 10.77
CA GLU A 97 6.54 -4.56 12.06
C GLU A 97 6.52 -5.73 13.05
N SER A 98 5.38 -6.44 13.15
CA SER A 98 5.24 -7.62 13.99
C SER A 98 6.19 -8.74 13.56
N ALA A 99 6.30 -9.00 12.25
CA ALA A 99 7.19 -10.04 11.74
C ALA A 99 8.67 -9.70 11.95
N ASN A 100 9.06 -8.44 11.76
CA ASN A 100 10.42 -7.96 12.02
C ASN A 100 10.81 -8.12 13.49
N LEU A 101 9.89 -7.86 14.43
CA LEU A 101 10.13 -8.04 15.86
C LEU A 101 10.49 -9.48 16.24
N PHE A 102 9.93 -10.46 15.52
CA PHE A 102 10.17 -11.89 15.74
C PHE A 102 11.09 -12.52 14.69
N GLU A 103 11.79 -11.70 13.88
CA GLU A 103 12.69 -12.14 12.81
C GLU A 103 12.04 -13.12 11.81
N VAL A 104 10.72 -12.99 11.62
CA VAL A 104 9.96 -13.79 10.66
C VAL A 104 10.04 -13.11 9.29
N THR A 105 10.43 -13.87 8.27
CA THR A 105 10.44 -13.38 6.90
C THR A 105 9.00 -13.23 6.38
N VAL A 106 8.70 -12.04 5.88
CA VAL A 106 7.42 -11.74 5.20
C VAL A 106 7.65 -11.78 3.69
N PRO A 107 6.83 -12.52 2.92
CA PRO A 107 6.89 -12.48 1.47
C PRO A 107 6.67 -11.06 0.91
N ASP A 108 7.25 -10.78 -0.26
CA ASP A 108 7.01 -9.52 -0.95
C ASP A 108 5.59 -9.46 -1.52
N HIS A 109 4.74 -8.61 -0.92
CA HIS A 109 3.34 -8.45 -1.29
C HIS A 109 3.15 -7.54 -2.52
N LYS A 110 3.62 -8.01 -3.68
CA LYS A 110 3.60 -7.24 -4.94
C LYS A 110 2.19 -6.87 -5.43
N GLN A 111 1.16 -7.62 -5.05
CA GLN A 111 -0.22 -7.41 -5.51
C GLN A 111 -0.82 -6.10 -5.00
N THR A 112 -0.56 -5.72 -3.74
CA THR A 112 -1.04 -4.46 -3.15
C THR A 112 -0.43 -3.25 -3.86
N GLN A 113 0.88 -3.29 -4.12
CA GLN A 113 1.57 -2.24 -4.88
C GLN A 113 1.05 -2.13 -6.31
N GLN A 114 0.68 -3.26 -6.91
CA GLN A 114 0.09 -3.29 -8.24
C GLN A 114 -1.29 -2.63 -8.26
N CYS A 115 -2.17 -3.01 -7.32
CA CYS A 115 -3.50 -2.39 -7.18
C CYS A 115 -3.40 -0.87 -6.97
N ARG A 116 -2.39 -0.41 -6.22
CA ARG A 116 -2.12 1.03 -6.02
C ARG A 116 -1.85 1.77 -7.32
N LYS A 117 -1.11 1.15 -8.24
CA LYS A 117 -0.84 1.72 -9.57
C LYS A 117 -2.08 1.71 -10.43
N GLU A 118 -2.83 0.61 -10.42
CA GLU A 118 -4.07 0.45 -11.19
C GLU A 118 -5.13 1.48 -10.79
N ILE A 119 -5.34 1.72 -9.50
CA ILE A 119 -6.26 2.76 -9.01
C ILE A 119 -5.85 4.16 -9.49
N LYS A 120 -4.55 4.48 -9.45
CA LYS A 120 -4.04 5.78 -9.93
C LYS A 120 -4.26 5.97 -11.43
N LEU A 121 -4.01 4.93 -12.21
CA LEU A 121 -4.28 4.95 -13.66
C LEU A 121 -5.77 5.11 -13.93
N LEU A 122 -6.61 4.34 -13.24
CA LEU A 122 -8.05 4.41 -13.40
C LEU A 122 -8.59 5.81 -13.07
N LYS A 123 -8.09 6.42 -11.99
CA LYS A 123 -8.40 7.81 -11.66
C LYS A 123 -8.02 8.77 -12.79
N GLY A 124 -6.78 8.69 -13.28
CA GLY A 124 -6.31 9.55 -14.37
C GLY A 124 -7.13 9.39 -15.66
N LEU A 125 -7.57 8.18 -15.98
CA LEU A 125 -8.46 7.94 -17.12
C LEU A 125 -9.80 8.65 -16.94
N TRP A 126 -10.41 8.52 -15.76
CA TRP A 126 -11.67 9.17 -15.46
C TRP A 126 -11.56 10.70 -15.41
N ASP A 127 -10.43 11.24 -14.94
CA ASP A 127 -10.15 12.68 -15.00
C ASP A 127 -10.18 13.19 -16.46
N ILE A 128 -9.56 12.46 -17.40
CA ILE A 128 -9.60 12.82 -18.83
C ILE A 128 -11.03 12.74 -19.38
N ILE A 129 -11.76 11.64 -19.10
CA ILE A 129 -13.13 11.43 -19.59
C ILE A 129 -14.07 12.54 -19.10
N ILE A 130 -14.01 12.87 -17.81
CA ILE A 130 -14.87 13.88 -17.20
C ILE A 130 -14.52 15.27 -17.70
N ASN A 131 -13.22 15.58 -17.86
CA ASN A 131 -12.79 16.84 -18.42
C ASN A 131 -13.33 17.04 -19.85
N VAL A 132 -13.17 16.04 -20.72
CA VAL A 132 -13.71 16.08 -22.10
C VAL A 132 -15.22 16.28 -22.09
N ARG A 133 -15.96 15.52 -21.25
CA ARG A 133 -17.42 15.64 -21.16
C ARG A 133 -17.85 17.04 -20.68
N SER A 134 -17.19 17.57 -19.66
CA SER A 134 -17.47 18.91 -19.13
C SER A 134 -17.19 19.98 -20.17
N SER A 135 -16.05 19.91 -20.86
CA SER A 135 -15.71 20.89 -21.90
C SER A 135 -16.70 20.87 -23.05
N ILE A 136 -17.14 19.69 -23.50
CA ILE A 136 -18.17 19.59 -24.54
C ILE A 136 -19.50 20.17 -24.05
N ASP A 137 -19.92 19.83 -22.82
CA ASP A 137 -21.14 20.37 -22.22
C ASP A 137 -21.09 21.92 -22.13
N ASP A 138 -19.96 22.49 -21.72
CA ASP A 138 -19.76 23.94 -21.69
C ASP A 138 -19.81 24.57 -23.09
N TRP A 139 -19.20 23.93 -24.09
CA TRP A 139 -19.25 24.41 -25.48
C TRP A 139 -20.67 24.37 -26.05
N THR A 140 -21.46 23.35 -25.71
CA THR A 140 -22.87 23.27 -26.16
C THR A 140 -23.75 24.36 -25.55
N LYS A 141 -23.37 24.92 -24.39
CA LYS A 141 -24.06 26.03 -23.73
C LYS A 141 -23.55 27.40 -24.15
N THR A 142 -22.44 27.47 -24.89
CA THR A 142 -21.80 28.74 -25.27
C THR A 142 -22.65 29.47 -26.34
N PRO A 143 -23.00 30.76 -26.15
CA PRO A 143 -23.71 31.54 -27.15
C PRO A 143 -22.92 31.67 -28.46
N TRP A 144 -23.62 31.68 -29.60
CA TRP A 144 -22.99 31.75 -30.94
C TRP A 144 -21.97 32.89 -31.11
N ARG A 145 -22.19 34.04 -30.47
CA ARG A 145 -21.30 35.22 -30.56
C ARG A 145 -19.99 35.05 -29.79
N GLU A 146 -19.93 34.11 -28.86
CA GLU A 146 -18.80 33.84 -27.97
C GLU A 146 -18.04 32.57 -28.36
N ILE A 147 -18.47 31.88 -29.41
CA ILE A 147 -17.80 30.67 -29.90
C ILE A 147 -16.42 31.05 -30.43
N ASN A 148 -15.39 30.51 -29.78
CA ASN A 148 -14.01 30.59 -30.20
C ASN A 148 -13.52 29.21 -30.68
N VAL A 149 -13.57 29.00 -32.00
CA VAL A 149 -13.21 27.72 -32.62
C VAL A 149 -11.72 27.39 -32.44
N GLU A 150 -10.84 28.40 -32.45
CA GLU A 150 -9.40 28.19 -32.26
C GLU A 150 -9.09 27.67 -30.85
N GLN A 151 -9.74 28.26 -29.83
CA GLN A 151 -9.61 27.81 -28.46
C GLN A 151 -10.13 26.37 -28.30
N MET A 152 -11.27 26.04 -28.91
CA MET A 152 -11.83 24.68 -28.88
C MET A 152 -10.89 23.67 -29.56
N ASP A 153 -10.29 24.00 -30.71
CA ASP A 153 -9.31 23.13 -31.38
C ASP A 153 -8.06 22.88 -30.52
N VAL A 154 -7.58 23.91 -29.82
CA VAL A 154 -6.46 23.77 -28.87
C VAL A 154 -6.81 22.81 -27.73
N GLU A 155 -8.00 22.93 -27.14
CA GLU A 155 -8.48 22.03 -26.09
C GLU A 155 -8.64 20.59 -26.61
N LEU A 156 -9.20 20.39 -27.80
CA LEU A 156 -9.31 19.05 -28.43
C LEU A 156 -7.93 18.41 -28.65
N ARG A 157 -6.94 19.18 -29.12
CA ARG A 157 -5.55 18.69 -29.26
C ARG A 157 -4.93 18.33 -27.91
N ARG A 158 -5.20 19.10 -26.86
CA ARG A 158 -4.75 18.79 -25.49
C ARG A 158 -5.36 17.46 -25.01
N PHE A 159 -6.66 17.23 -25.23
CA PHE A 159 -7.31 15.97 -24.87
C PHE A 159 -6.76 14.78 -25.66
N ALA A 160 -6.54 14.94 -26.97
CA ALA A 160 -5.94 13.90 -27.80
C ALA A 160 -4.53 13.52 -27.32
N LYS A 161 -3.72 14.52 -26.96
CA LYS A 161 -2.39 14.31 -26.39
C LYS A 161 -2.46 13.58 -25.05
N ALA A 162 -3.32 14.02 -24.13
CA ALA A 162 -3.50 13.37 -22.83
C ALA A 162 -3.95 11.91 -22.95
N SER A 163 -4.86 11.60 -23.88
CA SER A 163 -5.32 10.25 -24.17
C SER A 163 -4.22 9.36 -24.77
N SER A 164 -3.40 9.91 -25.67
CA SER A 164 -2.24 9.21 -26.22
C SER A 164 -1.18 8.92 -25.17
N GLU A 165 -0.89 9.89 -24.29
CA GLU A 165 0.02 9.72 -23.16
C GLU A 165 -0.52 8.63 -22.22
N PHE A 166 -1.79 8.69 -21.84
CA PHE A 166 -2.43 7.65 -21.03
C PHE A 166 -2.30 6.25 -21.67
N SER A 167 -2.53 6.14 -22.98
CA SER A 167 -2.38 4.88 -23.72
C SER A 167 -0.93 4.37 -23.74
N SER A 168 0.05 5.28 -23.74
CA SER A 168 1.47 4.95 -23.62
C SER A 168 1.80 4.45 -22.20
N TRP A 169 1.33 5.17 -21.17
CA TRP A 169 1.45 4.77 -19.77
C TRP A 169 0.83 3.40 -19.53
N HIS A 170 -0.41 3.17 -20.02
CA HIS A 170 -1.09 1.89 -19.95
C HIS A 170 -0.25 0.78 -20.57
N ARG A 171 0.23 0.96 -21.81
CA ARG A 171 1.10 -0.04 -22.48
C ARG A 171 2.42 -0.28 -21.74
N PHE A 172 3.07 0.76 -21.24
CA PHE A 172 4.31 0.62 -20.48
C PHE A 172 4.10 -0.18 -19.18
N PHE A 173 3.04 0.13 -18.44
CA PHE A 173 2.70 -0.58 -17.21
C PHE A 173 2.27 -2.04 -17.47
N PHE A 174 1.50 -2.31 -18.52
CA PHE A 174 1.10 -3.67 -18.89
C PHE A 174 2.26 -4.50 -19.49
N SER A 175 3.17 -3.87 -20.24
CA SER A 175 4.38 -4.54 -20.76
C SER A 175 5.33 -4.97 -19.64
N HIS A 176 5.50 -4.16 -18.59
CA HIS A 176 6.26 -4.54 -17.40
C HIS A 176 5.57 -5.64 -16.56
N PHE A 177 4.26 -5.85 -16.77
CA PHE A 177 3.41 -6.77 -16.01
C PHE A 177 3.44 -8.21 -16.57
N GLU A 178 3.44 -8.39 -17.90
CA GLU A 178 3.57 -9.73 -18.53
C GLU A 178 4.95 -10.35 -18.32
N SER A 179 6.02 -9.55 -18.27
CA SER A 179 7.38 -10.04 -18.02
C SER A 179 7.61 -10.70 -16.64
N LYS A 180 6.66 -10.60 -15.70
CA LYS A 180 6.81 -11.14 -14.33
C LYS A 180 5.70 -12.12 -13.91
N THR A 181 4.82 -12.51 -14.82
CA THR A 181 3.75 -13.50 -14.56
C THR A 181 4.00 -14.86 -15.22
N VAL A 182 5.10 -15.02 -15.96
CA VAL A 182 5.55 -16.32 -16.50
C VAL A 182 6.78 -16.80 -15.74
N SER A 183 6.57 -17.33 -14.55
CA SER A 183 7.48 -18.29 -13.89
C SER A 183 6.62 -19.10 -12.92
N TYR A 184 5.85 -20.03 -13.50
CA TYR A 184 5.36 -21.20 -12.78
C TYR A 184 6.52 -22.17 -12.59
#